data_AF-A0A7Y3BV30-F1
#
_entry.id   AF-A0A7Y3BV30-F1
#
_cell.length_a   1.000
_cell.length_b   1.000
_cell.length_c   1.000
_cell.angle_alpha   90.00
_cell.angle_beta   90.00
_cell.angle_gamma   90.00
#
_symmetry.space_group_name_H-M   'P 1'
#
loop_
_entity.id
_entity.type
_entity.pdbx_description
1 polymer ?
#
loop_
_entity_poly.entity_id
_entity_poly.type
_entity_poly.pdbx_seq_one_letter_code
_entity_poly.pdbx_strand_id
1 'polypeptide(L)'
;MPTATISGREVTVDDEGFMTEYEEWNEDVARGLASQIGLELGEGHWQVIKFLREDYQEQGETPMLRRVANMSGVSTKELFLLFPKKP
;
A
#
# COMPACT_ATOMS: atom_id res chain seq x y z
N MET A 1 -3.10 4.55 20.56
CA MET A 1 -2.80 4.42 19.13
C MET A 1 -2.82 5.82 18.57
N PRO A 2 -1.72 6.31 17.98
CA PRO A 2 -1.72 7.59 17.31
C PRO A 2 -2.72 7.60 16.13
N THR A 3 -3.25 8.78 15.81
CA THR A 3 -4.05 9.00 14.60
C THR A 3 -3.33 9.97 13.67
N ALA A 4 -3.45 9.75 12.37
CA ALA A 4 -2.89 10.59 11.33
C ALA A 4 -4.00 11.15 10.44
N THR A 5 -3.91 12.43 10.07
CA THR A 5 -4.82 13.03 9.10
C THR A 5 -4.23 12.90 7.69
N ILE A 6 -4.87 12.09 6.85
CA ILE A 6 -4.45 11.82 5.46
C ILE A 6 -5.62 12.15 4.53
N SER A 7 -5.39 13.05 3.58
CA SER A 7 -6.43 13.48 2.61
C SER A 7 -7.73 13.96 3.29
N GLY A 8 -7.63 14.59 4.46
CA GLY A 8 -8.78 15.08 5.24
C GLY A 8 -9.53 14.00 6.04
N ARG A 9 -9.00 12.78 6.10
CA ARG A 9 -9.55 11.67 6.88
C ARG A 9 -8.62 11.33 8.03
N GLU A 10 -9.19 11.02 9.18
CA GLU A 10 -8.43 10.48 10.31
C GLU A 10 -8.28 8.96 10.12
N VAL A 11 -7.05 8.47 10.24
CA VAL A 11 -6.72 7.05 10.22
C VAL A 11 -5.87 6.69 11.43
N THR A 12 -6.10 5.52 11.99
CA THR A 12 -5.35 4.96 13.10
C THR A 12 -4.06 4.35 12.58
N VAL A 13 -2.95 4.77 13.17
CA VAL A 13 -1.61 4.32 12.81
C VAL A 13 -0.86 3.81 14.04
N ASP A 14 0.19 3.03 13.82
CA ASP A 14 1.15 2.68 14.85
C ASP A 14 2.25 3.76 15.02
N ASP A 15 3.20 3.52 15.93
CA ASP A 15 4.30 4.44 16.21
C ASP A 15 5.28 4.60 15.03
N GLU A 16 5.23 3.71 14.03
CA GLU A 16 6.01 3.77 12.80
C GLU A 16 5.24 4.44 11.64
N GLY A 17 3.95 4.73 11.85
CA GLY A 17 3.08 5.39 10.87
C GLY A 17 2.36 4.43 9.92
N PHE A 18 2.35 3.12 10.21
CA PHE A 18 1.56 2.16 9.43
C PHE A 18 0.12 2.11 9.91
N MET A 19 -0.82 2.04 8.96
CA MET A 19 -2.24 1.90 9.27
C MET A 19 -2.52 0.58 9.97
N THR A 20 -3.26 0.63 11.07
CA THR A 20 -3.61 -0.57 11.85
C THR A 20 -5.01 -1.08 11.54
N GLU A 21 -5.94 -0.21 11.13
CA GLU A 21 -7.31 -0.59 10.82
C GLU A 21 -7.50 -0.77 9.31
N TYR A 22 -7.87 -1.99 8.92
CA TYR A 22 -8.05 -2.35 7.50
C TYR A 22 -9.16 -1.53 6.81
N GLU A 23 -10.25 -1.24 7.53
CA GLU A 23 -11.45 -0.57 7.02
C GLU A 23 -11.30 0.95 6.85
N GLU A 24 -10.31 1.56 7.49
CA GLU A 24 -10.05 3.00 7.38
C GLU A 24 -9.39 3.38 6.04
N TRP A 25 -8.79 2.39 5.36
CA TRP A 25 -8.13 2.61 4.08
C TRP A 25 -9.12 2.82 2.94
N ASN A 26 -8.78 3.73 2.04
CA ASN A 26 -9.41 3.89 0.74
C ASN A 26 -8.38 4.41 -0.28
N GLU A 27 -8.80 4.58 -1.53
CA GLU A 27 -7.91 5.08 -2.57
C GLU A 27 -7.39 6.51 -2.30
N ASP A 28 -8.14 7.37 -1.62
CA ASP A 28 -7.71 8.74 -1.31
C ASP A 28 -6.65 8.80 -0.21
N VAL A 29 -6.73 7.90 0.78
CA VAL A 29 -5.69 7.70 1.79
C VAL A 29 -4.41 7.19 1.13
N ALA A 30 -4.51 6.22 0.21
CA ALA A 30 -3.36 5.73 -0.53
C ALA A 30 -2.70 6.84 -1.38
N ARG A 31 -3.50 7.67 -2.08
CA ARG A 31 -2.99 8.84 -2.83
C ARG A 31 -2.34 9.86 -1.90
N GLY A 32 -2.92 10.11 -0.73
CA GLY A 32 -2.36 11.03 0.27
C GLY A 32 -0.99 10.57 0.77
N LEU A 33 -0.86 9.29 1.13
CA LEU A 33 0.40 8.66 1.53
C LEU A 33 1.45 8.73 0.41
N ALA A 34 1.06 8.40 -0.82
CA ALA A 34 1.96 8.45 -1.97
C ALA A 34 2.45 9.88 -2.23
N SER A 35 1.57 10.87 -2.14
CA SER A 35 1.91 12.29 -2.31
C SER A 35 2.93 12.76 -1.26
N GLN A 36 2.82 12.33 0.00
CA GLN A 36 3.79 12.67 1.06
C GLN A 36 5.21 12.18 0.76
N ILE A 37 5.36 11.08 0.03
CA ILE A 37 6.66 10.55 -0.38
C ILE A 37 7.11 11.01 -1.78
N GLY A 38 6.30 11.81 -2.47
CA GLY A 38 6.55 12.29 -3.84
C GLY A 38 6.29 11.23 -4.92
N LEU A 39 5.39 10.28 -4.67
CA LEU A 39 5.00 9.21 -5.60
C LEU A 39 3.59 9.47 -6.14
N GLU A 40 3.41 9.29 -7.45
CA GLU A 40 2.09 9.32 -8.09
C GLU A 40 1.62 7.89 -8.39
N LEU A 41 0.44 7.54 -7.89
CA LEU A 41 -0.13 6.20 -8.06
C LEU A 41 -0.78 6.05 -9.44
N GLY A 42 0.02 5.62 -10.42
CA GLY A 42 -0.45 5.12 -11.71
C GLY A 42 -1.02 3.70 -11.67
N GLU A 43 -1.49 3.20 -12.82
CA GLU A 43 -2.20 1.91 -12.96
C GLU A 43 -1.41 0.71 -12.38
N GLY A 44 -0.11 0.61 -12.68
CA GLY A 44 0.74 -0.46 -12.15
C GLY A 44 0.84 -0.46 -10.61
N HIS A 45 0.82 0.72 -9.98
CA HIS A 45 0.81 0.82 -8.51
C HIS A 45 -0.51 0.29 -7.95
N TRP A 46 -1.63 0.67 -8.58
CA TRP A 46 -2.96 0.21 -8.16
C TRP A 46 -3.13 -1.29 -8.29
N GLN A 47 -2.60 -1.89 -9.35
CA GLN A 47 -2.61 -3.35 -9.53
C GLN A 47 -1.93 -4.06 -8.35
N VAL A 48 -0.75 -3.57 -7.94
CA VAL A 48 -0.02 -4.13 -6.80
C VAL A 48 -0.76 -3.85 -5.49
N ILE A 49 -1.19 -2.61 -5.23
CA ILE A 49 -1.87 -2.22 -3.99
C ILE A 49 -3.17 -3.00 -3.79
N LYS A 50 -3.99 -3.15 -4.84
CA LYS A 50 -5.25 -3.90 -4.76
C LYS A 50 -4.98 -5.38 -4.49
N PHE A 51 -4.01 -5.96 -5.22
CA PHE A 51 -3.56 -7.32 -4.96
C PHE A 51 -3.13 -7.53 -3.49
N LEU A 52 -2.28 -6.66 -2.95
CA LEU A 52 -1.81 -6.76 -1.56
C LEU A 52 -2.96 -6.74 -0.56
N ARG A 53 -3.99 -5.93 -0.82
CA ARG A 53 -5.15 -5.80 0.05
C ARG A 53 -6.05 -7.03 0.00
N GLU A 54 -6.34 -7.53 -1.19
CA GLU A 54 -7.12 -8.76 -1.38
C GLU A 54 -6.40 -9.96 -0.75
N ASP A 55 -5.10 -10.12 -1.04
CA ASP A 55 -4.27 -11.20 -0.49
C ASP A 55 -4.15 -11.12 1.04
N TYR A 56 -4.08 -9.92 1.63
CA TYR A 56 -4.13 -9.74 3.09
C TYR A 56 -5.48 -10.15 3.69
N GLN A 57 -6.61 -9.85 3.05
CA GLN A 57 -7.91 -10.30 3.53
C GLN A 57 -8.06 -11.82 3.48
N GLU A 58 -7.47 -12.46 2.47
CA GLU A 58 -7.55 -13.92 2.31
C GLU A 58 -6.59 -14.67 3.22
N GLN A 59 -5.36 -14.18 3.39
CA GLN A 59 -4.29 -14.89 4.12
C GLN A 59 -4.12 -14.41 5.57
N GLY A 60 -4.55 -13.18 5.89
CA GLY A 60 -4.33 -12.55 7.20
C GLY A 60 -2.88 -12.11 7.44
N GLU A 61 -2.01 -12.20 6.44
CA GLU A 61 -0.60 -11.83 6.53
C GLU A 61 -0.10 -11.12 5.27
N THR A 62 0.84 -10.20 5.43
CA THR A 62 1.42 -9.46 4.32
C THR A 62 2.25 -10.38 3.41
N PRO A 63 2.04 -10.37 2.08
CA PRO A 63 2.81 -11.19 1.16
C PRO A 63 4.29 -10.80 1.12
N MET A 64 5.14 -11.82 0.98
CA MET A 64 6.53 -11.61 0.58
C MET A 64 6.61 -11.11 -0.87
N LEU A 65 7.67 -10.37 -1.20
CA LEU A 65 7.91 -9.82 -2.54
C LEU A 65 7.78 -10.87 -3.68
N ARG A 66 8.16 -12.13 -3.41
CA ARG A 66 8.01 -13.24 -4.37
C ARG A 66 6.54 -13.62 -4.61
N ARG A 67 5.69 -13.59 -3.58
CA ARG A 67 4.25 -13.87 -3.72
C ARG A 67 3.59 -12.75 -4.52
N VAL A 68 3.93 -11.50 -4.21
CA VAL A 68 3.48 -10.33 -4.98
C VAL A 68 3.85 -10.51 -6.44
N ALA A 69 5.13 -10.74 -6.75
CA ALA A 69 5.57 -10.83 -8.14
C ALA A 69 4.91 -11.99 -8.92
N ASN A 70 4.68 -13.12 -8.27
CA ASN A 70 4.06 -14.28 -8.92
C ASN A 70 2.55 -14.13 -9.13
N MET A 71 1.86 -13.45 -8.21
CA MET A 71 0.39 -13.41 -8.18
C MET A 71 -0.17 -12.12 -8.78
N SER A 72 0.53 -10.98 -8.62
CA SER A 72 0.09 -9.70 -9.18
C SER A 72 0.38 -9.59 -10.68
N GLY A 73 1.21 -10.48 -11.24
CA GLY A 73 1.65 -10.42 -12.64
C GLY A 73 2.69 -9.33 -12.92
N VAL A 74 3.23 -8.70 -11.87
CA VAL A 74 4.25 -7.64 -11.96
C VAL A 74 5.60 -8.22 -11.60
N SER A 75 6.60 -8.11 -12.47
CA SER A 75 7.94 -8.64 -12.16
C SER A 75 8.58 -7.89 -10.99
N THR A 76 9.54 -8.52 -10.30
CA THR A 76 10.31 -7.84 -9.24
C THR A 76 10.96 -6.55 -9.74
N LYS A 77 11.43 -6.53 -10.99
CA LYS A 77 12.02 -5.34 -11.61
C LYS A 77 10.99 -4.21 -11.71
N GLU A 78 9.76 -4.52 -12.12
CA GLU A 78 8.67 -3.55 -12.20
C GLU A 78 8.25 -3.05 -10.82
N LEU A 79 8.24 -3.90 -9.79
CA LEU A 79 7.99 -3.46 -8.40
C LEU A 79 8.99 -2.39 -7.95
N PHE A 80 10.28 -2.54 -8.25
CA PHE A 80 11.29 -1.52 -7.94
C PHE A 80 11.16 -0.25 -8.80
N LEU A 81 10.59 -0.34 -10.00
CA LEU A 81 10.30 0.85 -10.83
C LEU A 81 9.08 1.61 -10.31
N LEU A 82 8.05 0.89 -9.86
CA LEU A 82 6.83 1.45 -9.29
C LEU A 82 7.08 2.02 -7.88
N PHE A 83 7.85 1.31 -7.04
CA PHE A 83 8.12 1.71 -5.65
C PHE A 83 9.63 1.89 -5.42
N PRO A 84 10.25 2.99 -5.90
CA PRO A 84 11.70 3.14 -5.97
C PRO A 84 12.39 3.33 -4.61
N LYS A 85 11.67 3.75 -3.57
CA LYS A 85 12.25 3.90 -2.23
C LYS A 85 12.46 2.56 -1.54
N LYS A 86 11.50 1.65 -1.69
CA LYS A 86 11.47 0.24 -1.23
C LYS A 86 10.07 -0.30 -1.60
N PRO A 87 9.97 -1.37 -2.41
CA PRO A 87 8.72 -2.07 -2.66
C PRO A 87 8.29 -2.96 -1.48
#